data_AF-A0A844DEI3-F1
#
_entry.id   AF-A0A844DEI3-F1
#
_cell.length_a   1.000
_cell.length_b   1.000
_cell.length_c   1.000
_cell.angle_alpha   90.00
_cell.angle_beta   90.00
_cell.angle_gamma   90.00
#
_symmetry.space_group_name_H-M   'P 1'
#
loop_
_entity.id
_entity.type
_entity.pdbx_description
1 polymer ?
#
loop_
_entity_poly.entity_id
_entity_poly.type
_entity_poly.pdbx_seq_one_letter_code
_entity_poly.pdbx_strand_id
1 'polypeptide(L)'
;MQQADFATRLCATLTASAAALFDAWLALMEQEIAEGWSAFYARELWLRDQLPPPLINEAGRAYMIEELQRRLQLRFGEAWLPDAPAVPPAGTQAYRNYLETGQLSVFQRSSAAPWDLTADAVATRLLDTEQRHAAFEIARNELNWYVAACEQCTLTPPLLLWPKEALPAVRDQSVPLAYDNSYWWALCQPEHRIVLDGDHNGMLTPAVNLALMAELAPDFPYSAALSSAKRLVFVQQGDSPQAWAVLIDKTDGAAMFRYPPQLILIDRAAGKKLKDAQVLFHSVIGKRFFTQALMGQRAMELELRFHLPRMRRLVAIYQPYVESID
;
A
#
# COMPACT_ATOMS: atom_id res chain seq x y z
N MET A 1 1.18 -29.08 -17.59
CA MET A 1 1.09 -29.03 -16.11
C MET A 1 -0.34 -28.64 -15.72
N GLN A 2 -0.93 -29.23 -14.67
CA GLN A 2 -2.25 -28.81 -14.20
C GLN A 2 -2.13 -27.45 -13.48
N GLN A 3 -3.10 -26.54 -13.66
CA GLN A 3 -3.06 -25.19 -13.06
C GLN A 3 -2.81 -25.21 -11.54
N ALA A 4 -3.48 -26.12 -10.83
CA ALA A 4 -3.33 -26.29 -9.38
C ALA A 4 -1.92 -26.74 -8.98
N ASP A 5 -1.25 -27.52 -9.82
CA ASP A 5 0.13 -27.97 -9.61
C ASP A 5 1.12 -26.81 -9.80
N PHE A 6 0.93 -25.98 -10.85
CA PHE A 6 1.75 -24.78 -11.07
C PHE A 6 1.65 -23.80 -9.90
N ALA A 7 0.43 -23.42 -9.50
CA ALA A 7 0.21 -22.46 -8.41
C ALA A 7 0.83 -22.94 -7.09
N THR A 8 0.67 -24.24 -6.78
CA THR A 8 1.25 -24.85 -5.57
C THR A 8 2.78 -24.81 -5.60
N ARG A 9 3.40 -25.17 -6.73
CA ARG A 9 4.85 -25.14 -6.89
C ARG A 9 5.40 -23.71 -6.82
N LEU A 10 4.74 -22.73 -7.46
CA LEU A 10 5.12 -21.33 -7.39
C LEU A 10 5.07 -20.79 -5.95
N CYS A 11 3.98 -21.05 -5.22
CA CYS A 11 3.84 -20.68 -3.81
C CYS A 11 4.95 -21.31 -2.95
N ALA A 12 5.28 -22.60 -3.17
CA ALA A 12 6.36 -23.26 -2.45
C ALA A 12 7.73 -22.61 -2.71
N THR A 13 8.04 -22.31 -3.97
CA THR A 13 9.30 -21.65 -4.36
C THR A 13 9.41 -20.24 -3.78
N LEU A 14 8.33 -19.45 -3.84
CA LEU A 14 8.29 -18.10 -3.26
C LEU A 14 8.41 -18.16 -1.73
N THR A 15 7.76 -19.13 -1.07
CA THR A 15 7.83 -19.32 0.39
C THR A 15 9.26 -19.66 0.83
N ALA A 16 9.95 -20.53 0.09
CA ALA A 16 11.35 -20.85 0.32
C ALA A 16 12.28 -19.64 0.09
N SER A 17 11.86 -18.70 -0.77
CA SER A 17 12.62 -17.50 -1.14
C SER A 17 12.16 -16.23 -0.40
N ALA A 18 11.34 -16.36 0.66
CA ALA A 18 10.71 -15.23 1.33
C ALA A 18 11.72 -14.19 1.86
N ALA A 19 12.91 -14.61 2.30
CA ALA A 19 13.97 -13.69 2.70
C ALA A 19 14.43 -12.77 1.56
N ALA A 20 14.63 -13.31 0.36
CA ALA A 20 15.02 -12.53 -0.81
C ALA A 20 13.89 -11.61 -1.29
N LEU A 21 12.65 -12.09 -1.24
CA LEU A 21 11.46 -11.27 -1.55
C LEU A 21 11.29 -10.11 -0.56
N PHE A 22 11.60 -10.33 0.72
CA PHE A 22 11.59 -9.28 1.74
C PHE A 22 12.65 -8.21 1.46
N ASP A 23 13.87 -8.61 1.13
CA ASP A 23 14.93 -7.66 0.78
C ASP A 23 14.58 -6.87 -0.50
N ALA A 24 13.97 -7.53 -1.49
CA ALA A 24 13.48 -6.88 -2.71
C ALA A 24 12.36 -5.88 -2.42
N TRP A 25 11.48 -6.16 -1.45
CA TRP A 25 10.45 -5.22 -1.02
C TRP A 25 11.05 -3.96 -0.36
N LEU A 26 12.03 -4.12 0.53
CA LEU A 26 12.72 -2.97 1.14
C LEU A 26 13.43 -2.11 0.08
N ALA A 27 14.12 -2.74 -0.86
CA ALA A 27 14.77 -2.04 -1.97
C ALA A 27 13.76 -1.28 -2.84
N LEU A 28 12.60 -1.88 -3.13
CA LEU A 28 11.51 -1.24 -3.88
C LEU A 28 10.97 0.01 -3.17
N MET A 29 10.79 -0.04 -1.85
CA MET A 29 10.36 1.10 -1.06
C MET A 29 11.38 2.25 -1.13
N GLU A 30 12.67 1.98 -0.89
CA GLU A 30 13.71 3.02 -0.95
C GLU A 30 13.83 3.62 -2.35
N GLN A 31 13.69 2.81 -3.40
CA GLN A 31 13.65 3.30 -4.76
C GLN A 31 12.47 4.25 -5.00
N GLU A 32 11.26 3.89 -4.56
CA GLU A 32 10.07 4.73 -4.75
C GLU A 32 10.17 6.05 -3.97
N ILE A 33 10.72 6.03 -2.75
CA ILE A 33 11.03 7.24 -1.99
C ILE A 33 12.00 8.14 -2.77
N ALA A 34 13.09 7.56 -3.31
CA ALA A 34 14.07 8.30 -4.09
C ALA A 34 13.51 8.89 -5.40
N GLU A 35 12.47 8.27 -5.96
CA GLU A 35 11.73 8.74 -7.14
C GLU A 35 10.71 9.84 -6.83
N GLY A 36 10.59 10.27 -5.57
CA GLY A 36 9.72 11.37 -5.15
C GLY A 36 8.33 10.94 -4.65
N TRP A 37 8.12 9.64 -4.37
CA TRP A 37 6.84 9.13 -3.86
C TRP A 37 6.71 9.20 -2.33
N SER A 38 7.37 10.18 -1.69
CA SER A 38 7.40 10.37 -0.23
C SER A 38 6.02 10.45 0.41
N ALA A 39 5.00 10.92 -0.31
CA ALA A 39 3.61 10.97 0.17
C ALA A 39 3.11 9.57 0.59
N PHE A 40 3.48 8.51 -0.13
CA PHE A 40 3.09 7.13 0.18
C PHE A 40 3.87 6.53 1.36
N TYR A 41 4.89 7.22 1.84
CA TYR A 41 5.86 6.74 2.82
C TYR A 41 6.06 7.71 3.99
N ALA A 42 5.11 8.64 4.21
CA ALA A 42 5.35 9.76 5.11
C ALA A 42 5.64 9.33 6.56
N ARG A 43 4.97 8.27 6.99
CA ARG A 43 5.19 7.67 8.31
C ARG A 43 6.53 6.95 8.39
N GLU A 44 6.88 6.16 7.37
CA GLU A 44 8.15 5.45 7.26
C GLU A 44 9.32 6.43 7.30
N LEU A 45 9.20 7.56 6.60
CA LEU A 45 10.16 8.66 6.62
C LEU A 45 10.26 9.31 8.01
N TRP A 46 9.13 9.64 8.64
CA TRP A 46 9.14 10.21 9.99
C TRP A 46 9.80 9.27 11.00
N LEU A 47 9.47 7.97 10.95
CA LEU A 47 10.08 6.97 11.84
C LEU A 47 11.58 6.84 11.59
N ARG A 48 12.04 6.93 10.34
CA ARG A 48 13.47 6.95 10.00
C ARG A 48 14.21 8.12 10.63
N ASP A 49 13.57 9.29 10.70
CA ASP A 49 14.18 10.50 11.24
C ASP A 49 14.20 10.51 12.77
N GLN A 50 13.24 9.84 13.41
CA GLN A 50 13.03 9.91 14.86
C GLN A 50 13.56 8.70 15.64
N LEU A 51 13.82 7.58 14.97
CA LEU A 51 14.27 6.34 15.60
C LEU A 51 15.70 5.98 15.20
N PRO A 52 16.49 5.43 16.15
CA PRO A 52 17.85 5.01 15.83
C PRO A 52 17.82 3.81 14.85
N PRO A 53 18.75 3.77 13.87
CA PRO A 53 18.89 2.59 13.02
C PRO A 53 19.36 1.36 13.82
N PRO A 54 19.06 0.13 13.35
CA PRO A 54 18.25 -0.16 12.16
C PRO A 54 16.74 -0.09 12.47
N LEU A 55 15.94 0.38 11.51
CA LEU A 55 14.47 0.42 11.64
C LEU A 55 13.83 -0.96 11.72
N ILE A 56 14.52 -1.96 11.16
CA ILE A 56 14.19 -3.37 11.29
C ILE A 56 15.45 -4.07 11.80
N ASN A 57 15.38 -4.67 12.98
CA ASN A 57 16.49 -5.49 13.46
C ASN A 57 16.31 -6.96 13.06
N GLU A 58 17.25 -7.82 13.44
CA GLU A 58 17.27 -9.22 12.99
C GLU A 58 15.99 -9.99 13.36
N ALA A 59 15.48 -9.82 14.58
CA ALA A 59 14.21 -10.41 15.02
C ALA A 59 13.01 -9.82 14.27
N GLY A 60 13.03 -8.50 14.02
CA GLY A 60 12.09 -7.79 13.14
C GLY A 60 11.98 -8.44 11.77
N ARG A 61 13.15 -8.62 11.14
CA ARG A 61 13.28 -9.23 9.83
C ARG A 61 12.79 -10.68 9.81
N ALA A 62 13.13 -11.48 10.83
CA ALA A 62 12.72 -12.88 10.90
C ALA A 62 11.19 -13.04 10.90
N TYR A 63 10.48 -12.24 11.70
CA TYR A 63 9.01 -12.24 11.71
C TYR A 63 8.42 -11.78 10.38
N MET A 64 9.00 -10.75 9.76
CA MET A 64 8.49 -10.25 8.49
C MET A 64 8.59 -11.27 7.38
N ILE A 65 9.65 -12.08 7.43
CA ILE A 65 9.82 -13.22 6.54
C ILE A 65 8.77 -14.28 6.84
N GLU A 66 8.52 -14.60 8.11
CA GLU A 66 7.48 -15.56 8.51
C GLU A 66 6.07 -15.10 8.09
N GLU A 67 5.74 -13.82 8.30
CA GLU A 67 4.49 -13.22 7.89
C GLU A 67 4.33 -13.24 6.37
N LEU A 68 5.40 -12.93 5.63
CA LEU A 68 5.42 -13.06 4.18
C LEU A 68 5.20 -14.52 3.73
N GLN A 69 5.83 -15.49 4.39
CA GLN A 69 5.62 -16.92 4.13
C GLN A 69 4.16 -17.33 4.32
N ARG A 70 3.50 -16.86 5.39
CA ARG A 70 2.09 -17.13 5.63
C ARG A 70 1.20 -16.50 4.56
N ARG A 71 1.46 -15.23 4.19
CA ARG A 71 0.69 -14.54 3.14
C ARG A 71 0.81 -15.23 1.78
N LEU A 72 1.99 -15.76 1.45
CA LEU A 72 2.23 -16.50 0.20
C LEU A 72 1.44 -17.82 0.11
N GLN A 73 0.94 -18.34 1.24
CA GLN A 73 0.13 -19.56 1.29
C GLN A 73 -1.37 -19.29 1.19
N LEU A 74 -1.82 -18.04 1.32
CA LEU A 74 -3.22 -17.67 1.19
C LEU A 74 -3.67 -17.77 -0.26
N ARG A 75 -4.90 -18.23 -0.49
CA ARG A 75 -5.49 -18.18 -1.82
C ARG A 75 -6.03 -16.79 -2.10
N PHE A 76 -6.17 -16.48 -3.39
CA PHE A 76 -6.80 -15.24 -3.82
C PHE A 76 -8.22 -15.10 -3.22
N GLY A 77 -8.47 -13.96 -2.58
CA GLY A 77 -9.75 -13.66 -1.92
C GLY A 77 -9.88 -14.17 -0.47
N GLU A 78 -8.91 -14.95 0.02
CA GLU A 78 -8.87 -15.33 1.43
C GLU A 78 -8.29 -14.17 2.26
N ALA A 79 -9.03 -13.75 3.28
CA ALA A 79 -8.51 -12.82 4.28
C ALA A 79 -7.72 -13.62 5.30
N TRP A 80 -6.51 -13.18 5.60
CA TRP A 80 -5.83 -13.67 6.79
C TRP A 80 -6.59 -13.20 8.02
N LEU A 81 -7.14 -14.17 8.74
CA LEU A 81 -7.56 -13.99 10.12
C LEU A 81 -6.42 -14.57 10.95
N PRO A 82 -5.67 -13.77 11.72
CA PRO A 82 -4.73 -14.32 12.67
C PRO A 82 -5.50 -15.25 13.61
N ASP A 83 -5.25 -16.56 13.53
CA ASP A 83 -5.50 -17.45 14.65
C ASP A 83 -4.75 -16.88 15.85
N ALA A 84 -5.32 -17.04 17.04
CA ALA A 84 -4.87 -16.44 18.29
C ALA A 84 -3.34 -16.29 18.36
N PRO A 85 -2.84 -15.12 18.78
CA PRO A 85 -1.46 -14.72 18.60
C PRO A 85 -0.48 -15.81 19.04
N ALA A 86 0.40 -16.24 18.14
CA ALA A 86 1.59 -16.98 18.54
C ALA A 86 2.34 -16.12 19.56
N VAL A 87 2.31 -16.52 20.82
CA VAL A 87 3.04 -15.86 21.90
C VAL A 87 4.50 -15.84 21.48
N PRO A 88 5.15 -14.66 21.34
CA PRO A 88 6.55 -14.64 21.00
C PRO A 88 7.30 -15.39 22.12
N PRO A 89 8.24 -16.29 21.76
CA PRO A 89 8.93 -17.12 22.75
C PRO A 89 9.55 -16.23 23.82
N ALA A 90 9.42 -16.64 25.08
CA ALA A 90 9.93 -15.92 26.24
C ALA A 90 11.42 -15.57 26.00
N GLY A 91 11.74 -14.28 25.91
CA GLY A 91 13.10 -13.78 25.63
C GLY A 91 13.23 -12.75 24.50
N THR A 92 12.14 -12.39 23.80
CA THR A 92 12.13 -11.47 22.65
C THR A 92 12.08 -9.98 23.04
N GLN A 93 12.96 -9.54 23.95
CA GLN A 93 13.16 -8.10 24.28
C GLN A 93 13.81 -7.29 23.13
N ALA A 94 13.96 -7.89 21.94
CA ALA A 94 14.81 -7.40 20.88
C ALA A 94 14.13 -7.43 19.51
N TYR A 95 12.80 -7.38 19.42
CA TYR A 95 12.12 -7.17 18.14
C TYR A 95 12.03 -5.66 17.81
N ARG A 96 12.27 -5.28 16.54
CA ARG A 96 12.03 -3.93 16.01
C ARG A 96 11.67 -4.05 14.54
N ASN A 97 10.50 -3.57 14.17
CA ASN A 97 10.12 -3.33 12.78
C ASN A 97 9.19 -2.11 12.72
N TYR A 98 9.75 -0.97 12.36
CA TYR A 98 8.99 0.28 12.26
C TYR A 98 8.34 0.50 10.88
N LEU A 99 8.61 -0.39 9.91
CA LEU A 99 8.20 -0.24 8.50
C LEU A 99 6.89 -0.98 8.18
N GLU A 100 6.61 -2.12 8.83
CA GLU A 100 5.27 -2.73 8.79
C GLU A 100 4.53 -2.44 10.11
N THR A 101 4.06 -1.21 10.23
CA THR A 101 3.10 -0.84 11.27
C THR A 101 1.70 -0.91 10.70
N GLY A 102 1.35 -2.07 10.14
CA GLY A 102 -0.04 -2.45 9.94
C GLY A 102 -0.73 -2.36 11.28
N GLN A 103 -1.34 -1.20 11.55
CA GLN A 103 -1.91 -0.80 12.83
C GLN A 103 -0.92 -0.93 14.01
N LEU A 104 -0.13 0.13 14.27
CA LEU A 104 0.16 0.38 15.69
C LEU A 104 -1.19 0.59 16.38
N SER A 105 -1.37 -0.05 17.52
CA SER A 105 -2.59 -0.06 18.31
C SER A 105 -3.16 1.30 18.71
N VAL A 106 -2.37 2.36 18.54
CA VAL A 106 -2.69 3.74 18.92
C VAL A 106 -3.89 4.28 18.12
N PHE A 107 -4.14 3.81 16.88
CA PHE A 107 -5.20 4.35 16.02
C PHE A 107 -6.40 3.42 15.76
N GLN A 108 -6.28 2.10 15.98
CA GLN A 108 -7.38 1.15 15.78
C GLN A 108 -7.44 0.15 16.94
N ARG A 109 -8.32 0.40 17.90
CA ARG A 109 -8.57 -0.48 19.07
C ARG A 109 -9.26 -1.82 18.75
N SER A 110 -9.52 -2.15 17.48
CA SER A 110 -10.47 -3.21 17.11
C SER A 110 -9.90 -4.39 16.30
N SER A 111 -8.59 -4.49 16.10
CA SER A 111 -7.99 -5.71 15.52
C SER A 111 -6.70 -6.04 16.26
N ALA A 112 -6.81 -7.00 17.18
CA ALA A 112 -5.71 -7.52 17.95
C ALA A 112 -4.76 -8.31 17.03
N ALA A 113 -3.69 -7.68 16.57
CA ALA A 113 -2.51 -8.37 16.06
C ALA A 113 -1.49 -8.54 17.22
N PRO A 114 -0.79 -9.69 17.31
CA PRO A 114 0.19 -9.97 18.36
C PRO A 114 1.25 -8.89 18.46
N TRP A 115 1.42 -8.41 19.66
CA TRP A 115 2.28 -7.31 20.03
C TRP A 115 3.73 -7.77 20.13
N ASP A 116 4.62 -7.07 19.44
CA ASP A 116 5.91 -6.76 20.05
C ASP A 116 5.66 -5.72 21.14
N LEU A 117 5.59 -6.17 22.39
CA LEU A 117 5.43 -5.29 23.55
C LEU A 117 6.58 -4.29 23.69
N THR A 118 7.75 -4.52 23.08
CA THR A 118 8.92 -3.63 23.16
C THR A 118 8.89 -2.54 22.09
N ALA A 119 8.74 -2.85 20.80
CA ALA A 119 8.53 -1.82 19.78
C ALA A 119 7.19 -1.11 19.95
N ASP A 120 6.14 -1.80 20.44
CA ASP A 120 4.93 -1.11 20.85
C ASP A 120 5.19 -0.26 22.10
N ALA A 121 5.86 -0.73 23.15
CA ALA A 121 6.17 0.16 24.29
C ALA A 121 7.10 1.32 23.90
N VAL A 122 8.06 1.14 22.99
CA VAL A 122 8.98 2.18 22.51
C VAL A 122 8.24 3.14 21.58
N ALA A 123 7.41 2.64 20.66
CA ALA A 123 6.63 3.47 19.75
C ALA A 123 5.48 4.14 20.48
N THR A 124 4.77 3.47 21.38
CA THR A 124 3.77 4.04 22.31
C THR A 124 4.44 5.03 23.25
N ARG A 125 5.62 4.77 23.80
CA ARG A 125 6.33 5.79 24.60
C ARG A 125 6.74 6.98 23.74
N LEU A 126 7.30 6.74 22.57
CA LEU A 126 7.69 7.82 21.66
C LEU A 126 6.44 8.60 21.24
N LEU A 127 5.39 7.95 20.76
CA LEU A 127 4.19 8.58 20.20
C LEU A 127 3.22 9.08 21.27
N ASP A 128 2.99 8.39 22.39
CA ASP A 128 2.03 8.82 23.43
C ASP A 128 2.65 9.67 24.54
N THR A 129 3.97 9.67 24.71
CA THR A 129 4.62 10.47 25.77
C THR A 129 5.61 11.52 25.27
N GLU A 130 6.41 11.24 24.23
CA GLU A 130 7.51 12.13 23.83
C GLU A 130 7.18 12.97 22.57
N GLN A 131 6.38 12.43 21.65
CA GLN A 131 6.11 12.92 20.29
C GLN A 131 4.62 12.76 19.93
N ARG A 132 3.70 13.09 20.83
CA ARG A 132 2.24 13.06 20.57
C ARG A 132 1.78 13.87 19.37
N HIS A 133 2.62 14.79 18.93
CA HIS A 133 2.38 15.60 17.75
C HIS A 133 2.82 14.94 16.44
N ALA A 134 3.46 13.77 16.48
CA ALA A 134 3.91 13.02 15.31
C ALA A 134 2.79 12.84 14.27
N ALA A 135 1.56 12.56 14.71
CA ALA A 135 0.42 12.43 13.81
C ALA A 135 0.14 13.72 13.01
N PHE A 136 0.30 14.89 13.62
CA PHE A 136 0.14 16.17 12.94
C PHE A 136 1.28 16.44 11.96
N GLU A 137 2.53 16.14 12.34
CA GLU A 137 3.68 16.30 11.46
C GLU A 137 3.64 15.37 10.25
N ILE A 138 3.34 14.10 10.49
CA ILE A 138 3.17 13.09 9.44
C ILE A 138 2.07 13.57 8.50
N ALA A 139 0.87 13.89 9.00
CA ALA A 139 -0.24 14.34 8.16
C ALA A 139 0.09 15.63 7.36
N ARG A 140 0.83 16.57 7.96
CA ARG A 140 1.29 17.78 7.27
C ARG A 140 2.22 17.44 6.11
N ASN A 141 3.27 16.67 6.39
CA ASN A 141 4.28 16.30 5.41
C ASN A 141 3.66 15.46 4.30
N GLU A 142 2.83 14.49 4.68
CA GLU A 142 2.05 13.63 3.80
C GLU A 142 1.19 14.47 2.83
N LEU A 143 0.44 15.47 3.33
CA LEU A 143 -0.38 16.32 2.46
C LEU A 143 0.45 17.24 1.56
N ASN A 144 1.52 17.85 2.07
CA ASN A 144 2.39 18.70 1.26
C ASN A 144 3.07 17.90 0.14
N TRP A 145 3.58 16.71 0.45
CA TRP A 145 4.15 15.80 -0.55
C TRP A 145 3.09 15.27 -1.52
N TYR A 146 1.87 15.01 -1.06
CA TYR A 146 0.76 14.62 -1.92
C TYR A 146 0.44 15.71 -2.95
N VAL A 147 0.36 16.98 -2.53
CA VAL A 147 0.13 18.12 -3.42
C VAL A 147 1.25 18.23 -4.46
N ALA A 148 2.51 18.12 -4.03
CA ALA A 148 3.65 18.13 -4.95
C ALA A 148 3.62 16.94 -5.94
N ALA A 149 3.27 15.74 -5.47
CA ALA A 149 3.17 14.57 -6.34
C ALA A 149 2.02 14.70 -7.36
N CYS A 150 0.92 15.37 -6.99
CA CYS A 150 -0.18 15.69 -7.91
C CYS A 150 0.24 16.59 -9.08
N GLU A 151 1.35 17.33 -8.98
CA GLU A 151 1.88 18.11 -10.12
C GLU A 151 2.37 17.21 -11.26
N GLN A 152 2.72 15.96 -10.97
CA GLN A 152 3.12 14.98 -11.98
C GLN A 152 1.93 14.43 -12.79
N CYS A 153 0.71 14.71 -12.35
CA CYS A 153 -0.50 14.24 -12.99
C CYS A 153 -0.94 15.26 -14.06
N THR A 154 -1.15 14.77 -15.27
CA THR A 154 -1.40 15.58 -16.48
C THR A 154 -2.64 15.15 -17.26
N LEU A 155 -3.24 13.99 -16.93
CA LEU A 155 -4.39 13.43 -17.64
C LEU A 155 -5.74 13.89 -17.05
N THR A 156 -5.71 14.41 -15.83
CA THR A 156 -6.88 14.92 -15.11
C THR A 156 -6.76 16.42 -14.81
N PRO A 157 -7.85 17.11 -14.43
CA PRO A 157 -7.79 18.51 -14.00
C PRO A 157 -6.92 18.69 -12.74
N PRO A 158 -6.22 19.84 -12.59
CA PRO A 158 -5.41 20.11 -11.41
C PRO A 158 -6.25 20.24 -10.14
N LEU A 159 -5.62 20.00 -8.99
CA LEU A 159 -6.24 20.30 -7.70
C LEU A 159 -6.54 21.79 -7.62
N LEU A 160 -7.70 22.13 -7.07
CA LEU A 160 -7.96 23.49 -6.63
C LEU A 160 -7.41 23.65 -5.22
N LEU A 161 -6.39 24.47 -5.08
CA LEU A 161 -5.71 24.75 -3.83
C LEU A 161 -6.03 26.16 -3.36
N TRP A 162 -6.30 26.32 -2.06
CA TRP A 162 -6.27 27.62 -1.39
C TRP A 162 -5.14 27.64 -0.37
N PRO A 163 -4.37 28.75 -0.28
CA PRO A 163 -3.43 28.91 0.82
C PRO A 163 -4.19 28.85 2.14
N LYS A 164 -3.63 28.17 3.14
CA LYS A 164 -4.15 28.26 4.50
C LYS A 164 -3.62 29.52 5.17
N GLU A 165 -4.52 30.29 5.78
CA GLU A 165 -4.11 31.34 6.69
C GLU A 165 -3.41 30.71 7.90
N ALA A 166 -2.19 31.17 8.18
CA ALA A 166 -1.44 30.70 9.33
C ALA A 166 -2.21 31.07 10.61
N LEU A 167 -2.72 30.06 11.32
CA LEU A 167 -3.21 30.26 12.68
C LEU A 167 -2.01 30.45 13.60
N PRO A 168 -2.01 31.46 14.48
CA PRO A 168 -0.94 31.61 15.44
C PRO A 168 -0.89 30.38 16.35
N ALA A 169 0.27 29.73 16.43
CA ALA A 169 0.50 28.64 17.35
C ALA A 169 0.66 29.20 18.77
N VAL A 170 -0.46 29.36 19.48
CA VAL A 170 -0.50 29.87 20.85
C VAL A 170 -0.41 28.71 21.83
N ARG A 171 0.57 28.76 22.74
CA ARG A 171 0.81 27.73 23.74
C ARG A 171 -0.12 27.90 24.95
N ASP A 172 -0.83 26.85 25.32
CA ASP A 172 -1.59 26.79 26.58
C ASP A 172 -0.70 26.30 27.74
N GLN A 173 -0.22 27.23 28.56
CA GLN A 173 0.67 26.93 29.70
C GLN A 173 0.02 26.02 30.76
N SER A 174 -1.32 25.81 30.73
CA SER A 174 -2.03 24.95 31.69
C SER A 174 -1.99 23.45 31.35
N VAL A 175 -1.62 23.08 30.13
CA VAL A 175 -1.47 21.68 29.69
C VAL A 175 -0.01 21.39 29.35
N PRO A 176 0.52 20.17 29.57
CA PRO A 176 1.86 19.82 29.10
C PRO A 176 1.95 19.89 27.56
N LEU A 177 3.11 20.27 27.00
CA LEU A 177 3.27 20.54 25.56
C LEU A 177 2.84 19.36 24.69
N ALA A 178 3.19 18.13 25.08
CA ALA A 178 2.81 16.92 24.34
C ALA A 178 1.28 16.72 24.23
N TYR A 179 0.48 17.40 25.05
CA TYR A 179 -0.98 17.28 25.11
C TYR A 179 -1.71 18.51 24.53
N ASP A 180 -0.96 19.53 24.09
CA ASP A 180 -1.51 20.76 23.53
C ASP A 180 -1.88 20.57 22.05
N ASN A 181 -2.96 19.83 21.80
CA ASN A 181 -3.41 19.52 20.43
C ASN A 181 -3.72 20.78 19.62
N SER A 182 -4.23 21.84 20.26
CA SER A 182 -4.53 23.11 19.59
C SER A 182 -3.25 23.78 19.07
N TYR A 183 -2.20 23.81 19.89
CA TYR A 183 -0.89 24.33 19.49
C TYR A 183 -0.29 23.52 18.34
N TRP A 184 -0.27 22.18 18.45
CA TRP A 184 0.31 21.33 17.41
C TRP A 184 -0.50 21.36 16.11
N TRP A 185 -1.82 21.45 16.18
CA TRP A 185 -2.67 21.63 15.01
C TRP A 185 -2.35 22.95 14.28
N ALA A 186 -2.14 24.04 15.02
CA ALA A 186 -1.77 25.33 14.45
C ALA A 186 -0.35 25.31 13.85
N LEU A 187 0.61 24.66 14.52
CA LEU A 187 2.00 24.56 14.06
C LEU A 187 2.17 23.66 12.84
N CYS A 188 1.46 22.53 12.81
CA CYS A 188 1.57 21.51 11.78
C CYS A 188 0.52 21.67 10.69
N GLN A 189 0.10 22.91 10.37
CA GLN A 189 -0.79 23.10 9.24
C GLN A 189 -0.07 22.83 7.91
N PRO A 190 -0.71 22.12 6.98
CA PRO A 190 -0.22 22.03 5.61
C PRO A 190 -0.31 23.39 4.94
N GLU A 191 0.56 23.63 3.96
CA GLU A 191 0.66 24.91 3.26
C GLU A 191 -0.63 25.24 2.48
N HIS A 192 -1.26 24.20 1.95
CA HIS A 192 -2.42 24.31 1.10
C HIS A 192 -3.61 23.56 1.70
N ARG A 193 -4.80 24.13 1.54
CA ARG A 193 -6.07 23.43 1.65
C ARG A 193 -6.45 22.98 0.24
N ILE A 194 -6.72 21.69 0.09
CA ILE A 194 -7.33 21.19 -1.13
C ILE A 194 -8.84 21.46 -1.05
N VAL A 195 -9.33 22.27 -1.96
CA VAL A 195 -10.71 22.79 -2.01
C VAL A 195 -11.57 21.89 -2.88
N LEU A 196 -11.00 21.44 -3.98
CA LEU A 196 -11.67 20.57 -4.95
C LEU A 196 -10.63 19.67 -5.62
N ASP A 197 -10.99 18.40 -5.73
CA ASP A 197 -10.31 17.41 -6.57
C ASP A 197 -11.29 16.93 -7.67
N GLY A 198 -11.56 17.81 -8.64
CA GLY A 198 -12.49 17.57 -9.75
C GLY A 198 -13.91 17.13 -9.35
N ASP A 199 -14.70 16.70 -10.35
CA ASP A 199 -16.04 16.15 -10.12
C ASP A 199 -15.93 14.78 -9.42
N HIS A 200 -16.31 14.75 -8.14
CA HIS A 200 -16.33 13.57 -7.28
C HIS A 200 -17.33 12.50 -7.77
N ASN A 201 -18.34 12.87 -8.57
CA ASN A 201 -19.43 11.95 -8.93
C ASN A 201 -19.16 11.15 -10.23
N GLY A 202 -18.25 11.59 -11.09
CA GLY A 202 -18.05 11.00 -12.43
C GLY A 202 -16.96 9.92 -12.55
N MET A 203 -16.10 9.74 -11.55
CA MET A 203 -14.70 9.36 -11.81
C MET A 203 -14.22 8.02 -11.29
N LEU A 204 -15.07 7.30 -10.56
CA LEU A 204 -14.87 5.89 -10.29
C LEU A 204 -15.74 5.01 -11.20
N THR A 205 -16.20 5.60 -12.31
CA THR A 205 -16.87 4.85 -13.37
C THR A 205 -15.84 3.97 -14.10
N PRO A 206 -16.29 2.85 -14.70
CA PRO A 206 -15.44 2.03 -15.55
C PRO A 206 -14.76 2.84 -16.65
N ALA A 207 -15.47 3.75 -17.32
CA ALA A 207 -14.96 4.47 -18.49
C ALA A 207 -13.69 5.29 -18.19
N VAL A 208 -13.67 5.98 -17.05
CA VAL A 208 -12.52 6.76 -16.60
C VAL A 208 -11.34 5.87 -16.25
N ASN A 209 -11.58 4.80 -15.48
CA ASN A 209 -10.54 3.82 -15.14
C ASN A 209 -9.94 3.21 -16.41
N LEU A 210 -10.77 2.88 -17.39
CA LEU A 210 -10.34 2.35 -18.68
C LEU A 210 -9.48 3.36 -19.45
N ALA A 211 -9.87 4.64 -19.49
CA ALA A 211 -9.11 5.69 -20.17
C ALA A 211 -7.74 5.92 -19.50
N LEU A 212 -7.70 6.09 -18.17
CA LEU A 212 -6.45 6.27 -17.43
C LEU A 212 -5.53 5.05 -17.56
N MET A 213 -6.07 3.83 -17.47
CA MET A 213 -5.29 2.61 -17.66
C MET A 213 -4.75 2.48 -19.08
N ALA A 214 -5.53 2.86 -20.11
CA ALA A 214 -5.05 2.83 -21.49
C ALA A 214 -3.87 3.78 -21.73
N GLU A 215 -3.89 4.96 -21.09
CA GLU A 215 -2.82 5.95 -21.20
C GLU A 215 -1.59 5.59 -20.33
N LEU A 216 -1.80 5.15 -19.09
CA LEU A 216 -0.71 4.91 -18.12
C LEU A 216 -0.13 3.50 -18.19
N ALA A 217 -0.89 2.52 -18.70
CA ALA A 217 -0.53 1.11 -18.79
C ALA A 217 -0.88 0.47 -20.14
N PRO A 218 -0.36 0.99 -21.27
CA PRO A 218 -0.61 0.40 -22.60
C PRO A 218 -0.11 -1.05 -22.72
N ASP A 219 0.85 -1.44 -21.88
CA ASP A 219 1.36 -2.81 -21.73
C ASP A 219 0.38 -3.76 -21.04
N PHE A 220 -0.63 -3.24 -20.35
CA PHE A 220 -1.76 -3.96 -19.76
C PHE A 220 -3.08 -3.54 -20.42
N PRO A 221 -3.35 -3.94 -21.68
CA PRO A 221 -4.63 -3.65 -22.32
C PRO A 221 -5.83 -4.25 -21.57
N TYR A 222 -6.96 -3.54 -21.65
CA TYR A 222 -8.23 -4.01 -21.09
C TYR A 222 -8.71 -5.32 -21.75
N SER A 223 -9.05 -6.31 -20.93
CA SER A 223 -9.63 -7.58 -21.38
C SER A 223 -11.13 -7.61 -21.09
N ALA A 224 -11.95 -7.29 -22.09
CA ALA A 224 -13.41 -7.37 -21.98
C ALA A 224 -13.90 -8.80 -21.71
N ALA A 225 -13.20 -9.81 -22.24
CA ALA A 225 -13.56 -11.21 -22.06
C ALA A 225 -13.39 -11.69 -20.61
N LEU A 226 -12.38 -11.19 -19.91
CA LEU A 226 -12.09 -11.54 -18.51
C LEU A 226 -12.77 -10.61 -17.51
N SER A 227 -13.15 -9.41 -17.94
CA SER A 227 -13.79 -8.41 -17.09
C SER A 227 -15.28 -8.69 -16.84
N SER A 228 -15.81 -8.05 -15.80
CA SER A 228 -17.22 -8.12 -15.41
C SER A 228 -17.69 -6.78 -14.85
N ALA A 229 -19.00 -6.68 -14.54
CA ALA A 229 -19.54 -5.50 -13.87
C ALA A 229 -18.89 -5.21 -12.50
N LYS A 230 -18.22 -6.19 -11.87
CA LYS A 230 -17.53 -6.04 -10.57
C LYS A 230 -16.01 -5.98 -10.68
N ARG A 231 -15.43 -6.35 -11.83
CA ARG A 231 -13.98 -6.52 -11.99
C ARG A 231 -13.53 -5.97 -13.32
N LEU A 232 -12.58 -5.04 -13.30
CA LEU A 232 -11.83 -4.63 -14.48
C LEU A 232 -10.52 -5.40 -14.50
N VAL A 233 -10.25 -6.11 -15.60
CA VAL A 233 -9.06 -6.93 -15.78
C VAL A 233 -8.28 -6.40 -16.97
N PHE A 234 -7.01 -6.08 -16.72
CA PHE A 234 -6.07 -5.57 -17.70
C PHE A 234 -4.91 -6.57 -17.81
N VAL A 235 -4.70 -7.17 -18.97
CA VAL A 235 -3.80 -8.32 -19.12
C VAL A 235 -2.57 -7.90 -19.88
N GLN A 236 -1.39 -8.26 -19.38
CA GLN A 236 -0.13 -8.01 -20.06
C GLN A 236 -0.19 -8.53 -21.50
N GLN A 237 0.37 -7.81 -22.47
CA GLN A 237 0.45 -8.31 -23.85
C GLN A 237 1.32 -9.59 -23.96
N GLY A 238 1.07 -10.41 -24.99
CA GLY A 238 1.82 -11.64 -25.26
C GLY A 238 0.94 -12.87 -25.44
N ASP A 239 1.57 -13.97 -25.87
CA ASP A 239 0.90 -15.23 -26.24
C ASP A 239 1.17 -16.38 -25.25
N SER A 240 1.95 -16.13 -24.19
CA SER A 240 2.24 -17.12 -23.16
C SER A 240 0.97 -17.58 -22.45
N PRO A 241 0.86 -18.88 -22.09
CA PRO A 241 -0.32 -19.40 -21.42
C PRO A 241 -0.57 -18.74 -20.06
N GLN A 242 0.48 -18.34 -19.34
CA GLN A 242 0.38 -17.49 -18.16
C GLN A 242 0.56 -16.01 -18.51
N ALA A 243 -0.12 -15.14 -17.76
CA ALA A 243 0.00 -13.70 -17.93
C ALA A 243 -0.11 -12.96 -16.60
N TRP A 244 0.71 -11.92 -16.43
CA TRP A 244 0.43 -10.92 -15.42
C TRP A 244 -0.79 -10.09 -15.83
N ALA A 245 -1.61 -9.74 -14.84
CA ALA A 245 -2.75 -8.87 -15.04
C ALA A 245 -2.90 -7.90 -13.85
N VAL A 246 -3.44 -6.72 -14.15
CA VAL A 246 -3.88 -5.75 -13.16
C VAL A 246 -5.39 -5.91 -12.99
N LEU A 247 -5.82 -6.17 -11.77
CA LEU A 247 -7.22 -6.34 -11.39
C LEU A 247 -7.67 -5.15 -10.53
N ILE A 248 -8.77 -4.51 -10.93
CA ILE A 248 -9.49 -3.56 -10.09
C ILE A 248 -10.84 -4.18 -9.75
N ASP A 249 -11.04 -4.56 -8.49
CA ASP A 249 -12.26 -5.23 -8.01
C ASP A 249 -13.10 -4.28 -7.15
N LYS A 250 -14.42 -4.39 -7.20
CA LYS A 250 -15.37 -3.72 -6.30
C LYS A 250 -16.20 -4.75 -5.54
N THR A 251 -15.54 -5.44 -4.63
CA THR A 251 -16.06 -6.58 -3.88
C THR A 251 -17.27 -6.24 -3.01
N ASP A 252 -17.43 -4.98 -2.63
CA ASP A 252 -18.55 -4.45 -1.83
C ASP A 252 -19.82 -4.13 -2.64
N GLY A 253 -19.79 -4.29 -3.96
CA GLY A 253 -20.91 -3.96 -4.84
C GLY A 253 -21.15 -2.45 -5.01
N ALA A 254 -20.19 -1.59 -4.62
CA ALA A 254 -20.30 -0.16 -4.83
C ALA A 254 -20.50 0.19 -6.31
N ALA A 255 -21.02 1.39 -6.59
CA ALA A 255 -21.09 1.89 -7.95
C ALA A 255 -19.69 2.10 -8.59
N MET A 256 -18.66 2.16 -7.75
CA MET A 256 -17.39 2.81 -8.02
C MET A 256 -16.19 1.86 -7.83
N PHE A 257 -15.21 1.91 -8.73
CA PHE A 257 -13.95 1.16 -8.65
C PHE A 257 -12.92 1.89 -7.76
N ARG A 258 -13.19 1.92 -6.45
CA ARG A 258 -12.43 2.70 -5.44
C ARG A 258 -11.29 1.95 -4.75
N TYR A 259 -11.00 0.72 -5.16
CA TYR A 259 -10.04 -0.15 -4.50
C TYR A 259 -8.69 -0.14 -5.22
N PRO A 260 -7.59 -0.31 -4.49
CA PRO A 260 -6.27 -0.36 -5.09
C PRO A 260 -6.20 -1.46 -6.16
N PRO A 261 -5.55 -1.17 -7.31
CA PRO A 261 -5.33 -2.19 -8.32
C PRO A 261 -4.44 -3.29 -7.71
N GLN A 262 -4.69 -4.53 -8.10
CA GLN A 262 -3.97 -5.71 -7.62
C GLN A 262 -3.21 -6.35 -8.78
N LEU A 263 -1.95 -6.69 -8.56
CA LEU A 263 -1.17 -7.48 -9.50
C LEU A 263 -1.45 -8.97 -9.27
N ILE A 264 -1.90 -9.65 -10.30
CA ILE A 264 -2.21 -11.08 -10.28
C ILE A 264 -1.54 -11.80 -11.46
N LEU A 265 -1.23 -13.08 -11.28
CA LEU A 265 -0.83 -13.99 -12.33
C LEU A 265 -2.05 -14.87 -12.66
N ILE A 266 -2.39 -14.96 -13.93
CA ILE A 266 -3.55 -15.71 -14.42
C ILE A 266 -3.16 -16.70 -15.50
N ASP A 267 -4.02 -17.71 -15.70
CA ASP A 267 -3.99 -18.53 -16.92
C ASP A 267 -4.84 -17.86 -18.02
N ARG A 268 -4.23 -17.49 -19.15
CA ARG A 268 -4.89 -16.91 -20.32
C ARG A 268 -5.90 -17.85 -20.96
N ALA A 269 -5.67 -19.17 -20.91
CA ALA A 269 -6.50 -20.18 -21.56
C ALA A 269 -7.93 -20.27 -20.98
N ALA A 270 -8.16 -19.61 -19.83
CA ALA A 270 -9.45 -19.49 -19.18
C ALA A 270 -10.56 -18.88 -20.07
N GLY A 271 -10.21 -18.01 -21.04
CA GLY A 271 -11.05 -17.53 -22.16
C GLY A 271 -12.39 -16.83 -21.84
N LYS A 272 -12.86 -16.86 -20.60
CA LYS A 272 -14.16 -16.33 -20.14
C LYS A 272 -14.00 -15.81 -18.72
N LYS A 273 -14.63 -14.66 -18.41
CA LYS A 273 -14.78 -13.98 -17.11
C LYS A 273 -13.89 -14.54 -15.99
N LEU A 274 -12.93 -13.76 -15.54
CA LEU A 274 -11.95 -14.16 -14.53
C LEU A 274 -12.64 -14.58 -13.23
N LYS A 275 -12.48 -15.86 -12.88
CA LYS A 275 -12.87 -16.47 -11.60
C LYS A 275 -11.66 -16.57 -10.68
N ASP A 276 -11.90 -16.61 -9.38
CA ASP A 276 -10.83 -16.70 -8.38
C ASP A 276 -9.95 -17.94 -8.58
N ALA A 277 -10.54 -19.08 -8.99
CA ALA A 277 -9.82 -20.31 -9.30
C ALA A 277 -8.87 -20.21 -10.52
N GLN A 278 -8.95 -19.15 -11.32
CA GLN A 278 -8.09 -18.89 -12.47
C GLN A 278 -6.92 -17.95 -12.12
N VAL A 279 -6.91 -17.40 -10.90
CA VAL A 279 -5.79 -16.64 -10.36
C VAL A 279 -4.77 -17.64 -9.82
N LEU A 280 -3.64 -17.75 -10.51
CA LEU A 280 -2.54 -18.66 -10.16
C LEU A 280 -1.72 -18.11 -8.99
N PHE A 281 -1.60 -16.78 -8.90
CA PHE A 281 -0.91 -16.08 -7.84
C PHE A 281 -1.42 -14.65 -7.75
N HIS A 282 -1.38 -14.05 -6.57
CA HIS A 282 -1.57 -12.61 -6.38
C HIS A 282 -0.39 -12.03 -5.61
N SER A 283 0.04 -10.84 -5.99
CA SER A 283 1.13 -10.20 -5.25
C SER A 283 0.71 -9.95 -3.80
N VAL A 284 1.60 -10.36 -2.89
CA VAL A 284 1.47 -10.13 -1.44
C VAL A 284 2.28 -8.90 -0.98
N ILE A 285 3.09 -8.32 -1.88
CA ILE A 285 3.88 -7.10 -1.65
C ILE A 285 3.08 -5.88 -2.16
N GLY A 286 1.89 -5.69 -1.60
CA GLY A 286 0.99 -4.60 -1.95
C GLY A 286 1.31 -3.28 -1.21
N LYS A 287 0.84 -2.16 -1.77
CA LYS A 287 0.66 -0.91 -1.04
C LYS A 287 -0.82 -0.54 -1.14
N ARG A 288 -1.41 -0.03 -0.07
CA ARG A 288 -2.80 0.44 -0.08
C ARG A 288 -2.86 1.77 -0.83
N PHE A 289 -4.04 2.11 -1.36
CA PHE A 289 -4.32 3.49 -1.71
C PHE A 289 -4.05 4.40 -0.52
N PHE A 290 -3.67 5.61 -0.85
CA PHE A 290 -3.64 6.75 0.04
C PHE A 290 -5.09 7.06 0.47
N THR A 291 -5.58 6.32 1.47
CA THR A 291 -7.00 6.31 1.84
C THR A 291 -7.53 7.60 2.47
N GLN A 292 -6.66 8.61 2.69
CA GLN A 292 -7.04 9.92 3.22
C GLN A 292 -7.04 11.07 2.20
N ALA A 293 -6.49 10.88 0.99
CA ALA A 293 -6.63 11.89 -0.05
C ALA A 293 -7.91 11.60 -0.84
N LEU A 294 -8.90 12.45 -0.58
CA LEU A 294 -9.74 13.10 -1.59
C LEU A 294 -10.12 12.19 -2.77
N MET A 295 -11.35 11.71 -2.76
CA MET A 295 -11.90 10.81 -3.76
C MET A 295 -12.20 11.55 -5.08
N GLY A 296 -11.15 12.00 -5.76
CA GLY A 296 -11.27 12.78 -6.97
C GLY A 296 -10.40 12.28 -8.13
N GLN A 297 -10.47 13.06 -9.21
CA GLN A 297 -9.85 12.73 -10.49
C GLN A 297 -8.34 12.62 -10.39
N ARG A 298 -7.77 13.64 -9.75
CA ARG A 298 -6.35 13.81 -9.63
C ARG A 298 -5.77 12.76 -8.70
N ALA A 299 -6.46 12.44 -7.61
CA ALA A 299 -6.09 11.34 -6.73
C ALA A 299 -6.00 10.01 -7.49
N MET A 300 -7.01 9.65 -8.29
CA MET A 300 -6.98 8.38 -9.02
C MET A 300 -5.82 8.32 -10.03
N GLU A 301 -5.55 9.41 -10.75
CA GLU A 301 -4.38 9.45 -11.64
C GLU A 301 -3.07 9.29 -10.85
N LEU A 302 -2.93 9.97 -9.71
CA LEU A 302 -1.77 9.87 -8.84
C LEU A 302 -1.55 8.43 -8.36
N GLU A 303 -2.61 7.79 -7.87
CA GLU A 303 -2.60 6.41 -7.40
C GLU A 303 -2.13 5.47 -8.51
N LEU A 304 -2.67 5.60 -9.72
CA LEU A 304 -2.24 4.79 -10.86
C LEU A 304 -0.79 5.07 -11.26
N ARG A 305 -0.35 6.33 -11.24
CA ARG A 305 1.04 6.71 -11.52
C ARG A 305 2.03 6.14 -10.52
N PHE A 306 1.62 5.95 -9.26
CA PHE A 306 2.42 5.26 -8.26
C PHE A 306 2.37 3.73 -8.43
N HIS A 307 1.16 3.17 -8.48
CA HIS A 307 0.97 1.72 -8.44
C HIS A 307 1.39 1.00 -9.72
N LEU A 308 1.21 1.57 -10.91
CA LEU A 308 1.52 0.87 -12.17
C LEU A 308 3.03 0.64 -12.38
N PRO A 309 3.92 1.63 -12.21
CA PRO A 309 5.37 1.38 -12.23
C PRO A 309 5.80 0.38 -11.17
N ARG A 310 5.24 0.46 -9.96
CA ARG A 310 5.46 -0.52 -8.89
C ARG A 310 5.10 -1.94 -9.33
N MET A 311 3.95 -2.12 -9.98
CA MET A 311 3.53 -3.42 -10.49
C MET A 311 4.49 -3.99 -11.53
N ARG A 312 5.00 -3.16 -12.46
CA ARG A 312 6.00 -3.60 -13.44
C ARG A 312 7.29 -4.09 -12.76
N ARG A 313 7.71 -3.43 -11.67
CA ARG A 313 8.87 -3.88 -10.86
C ARG A 313 8.57 -5.18 -10.12
N LEU A 314 7.36 -5.32 -9.57
CA LEU A 314 6.94 -6.57 -8.94
C LEU A 314 6.88 -7.72 -9.96
N VAL A 315 6.41 -7.48 -11.18
CA VAL A 315 6.53 -8.46 -12.27
C VAL A 315 7.98 -8.88 -12.45
N ALA A 316 8.92 -7.93 -12.57
CA ALA A 316 10.35 -8.25 -12.70
C ALA A 316 10.93 -9.02 -11.49
N ILE A 317 10.46 -8.74 -10.28
CA ILE A 317 10.85 -9.46 -9.05
C ILE A 317 10.33 -10.91 -9.07
N TYR A 318 9.08 -11.12 -9.50
CA TYR A 318 8.46 -12.44 -9.49
C TYR A 318 8.81 -13.30 -10.71
N GLN A 319 9.15 -12.68 -11.85
CA GLN A 319 9.36 -13.35 -13.12
C GLN A 319 10.37 -14.52 -13.05
N PRO A 320 11.55 -14.40 -12.40
CA PRO A 320 12.49 -15.52 -12.30
C PRO A 320 11.91 -16.75 -11.59
N TYR A 321 11.00 -16.54 -10.64
CA TYR A 321 10.33 -17.64 -9.94
C TYR A 321 9.28 -18.30 -10.82
N VAL A 322 8.53 -17.52 -11.60
CA VAL A 322 7.55 -18.05 -12.57
C VAL A 322 8.25 -18.93 -13.61
N GLU A 323 9.35 -18.44 -14.20
CA GLU A 323 10.13 -19.16 -15.22
C GLU A 323 10.82 -20.42 -14.69
N SER A 324 11.03 -20.53 -13.37
CA SER A 324 11.62 -21.72 -12.75
C SER A 324 10.65 -22.90 -12.58
N ILE A 325 9.35 -22.67 -12.78
CA ILE A 325 8.30 -23.70 -12.61
C ILE A 325 7.93 -24.37 -13.95
N ASP A 326 8.08 -23.63 -15.06
CA ASP A 326 7.83 -24.07 -16.44
C ASP A 326 8.81 -25.17 -16.89
#